data_AF-A0A2S9XRQ5-F1
#
_entry.id   AF-A0A2S9XRQ5-F1
#
_cell.length_a   1.000
_cell.length_b   1.000
_cell.length_c   1.000
_cell.angle_alpha   90.00
_cell.angle_beta   90.00
_cell.angle_gamma   90.00
#
_symmetry.space_group_name_H-M   'P 1'
#
loop_
_entity.id
_entity.type
_entity.pdbx_description
1 polymer ?
#
loop_
_entity_poly.entity_id
_entity_poly.type
_entity_poly.pdbx_seq_one_letter_code
_entity_poly.pdbx_strand_id
1 'polypeptide(L)'
;MSPKHSLLLLAALASFTVGACFNGLESEGLPCDDDSQCGPSLGCVNNYCGGSFLCADGSLVDALNACDSEFDCPDESDEDFELCFGGEGQAFTCEDGRMIPVELVCNDAPDCLDGGDESPSLCAGVGVNQCEASPDGELGYELGPSHDGVEMPTKVEAVQLVGPPLDDLLVASDNGAVIKIVSFNPVDGSTQDTLLNGPNSFDGRTVVAWELGDVNGDGQLDVVVATVGDSVAFYVFENLAPAEPAPFGAPAILPDALAPEIRSMKLGRLNGDASLDIVVIVDGAVMNGQIYAGLGDASAPPDDSYFAPVLTGTPALDYDTFFDAAMADIDGNGFDDLLVSGLVGGAAKIWIVERSGEDPVNWDEPVEMILPSPANEIALARFGPMAPNPDLAVLDSSSGRIRPFLNEDGVFKPGQAVELDGAQFSGLTLADMNCDGLTDFLFNVANPAEVRVMLGNGMGQLADDPIVFSSEGTPRGGLAVTQSDSDTTPDIASAIDGGPDLTPQVRLLQTEALLQ
;
A
#
# COMPACT_ATOMS: atom_id res chain seq x y z
N MET A 1 0.16 26.50 -33.29
CA MET A 1 -0.01 27.24 -34.57
C MET A 1 -1.37 26.86 -35.14
N SER A 2 -2.48 27.62 -35.11
CA SER A 2 -2.96 28.89 -34.54
C SER A 2 -4.42 29.04 -35.05
N PRO A 3 -5.38 29.74 -34.40
CA PRO A 3 -5.47 30.18 -33.00
C PRO A 3 -6.85 29.90 -32.36
N LYS A 4 -6.91 29.74 -31.03
CA LYS A 4 -7.92 30.33 -30.12
C LYS A 4 -7.51 29.98 -28.68
N HIS A 5 -6.53 30.71 -28.18
CA HIS A 5 -6.20 30.83 -26.76
C HIS A 5 -6.02 32.33 -26.53
N SER A 6 -7.03 32.98 -25.96
CA SER A 6 -6.96 34.28 -25.28
C SER A 6 -8.39 34.71 -24.92
N LEU A 7 -8.86 34.32 -23.74
CA LEU A 7 -9.42 35.28 -22.79
C LEU A 7 -9.46 34.63 -21.40
N LEU A 8 -8.33 34.78 -20.70
CA LEU A 8 -8.20 34.59 -19.26
C LEU A 8 -8.92 35.73 -18.53
N LEU A 9 -9.44 35.44 -17.32
CA LEU A 9 -9.37 36.30 -16.13
C LEU A 9 -9.99 37.72 -16.23
N LEU A 10 -11.19 37.91 -15.69
CA LEU A 10 -11.59 39.04 -14.79
C LEU A 10 -13.10 39.00 -14.50
N ALA A 11 -13.51 38.64 -13.28
CA ALA A 11 -14.78 39.12 -12.70
C ALA A 11 -14.78 39.07 -11.16
N ALA A 12 -13.71 39.54 -10.52
CA ALA A 12 -13.79 40.01 -9.13
C ALA A 12 -14.15 41.51 -9.13
N LEU A 13 -15.27 41.86 -8.51
CA LEU A 13 -15.69 43.19 -8.05
C LEU A 13 -15.79 44.32 -9.11
N ALA A 14 -16.95 44.47 -9.74
CA ALA A 14 -17.47 45.79 -10.10
C ALA A 14 -19.00 45.82 -10.26
N SER A 15 -19.69 46.63 -9.45
CA SER A 15 -21.02 47.12 -9.77
C SER A 15 -20.94 47.96 -11.05
N PHE A 16 -21.30 47.37 -12.19
CA PHE A 16 -21.61 48.09 -13.41
C PHE A 16 -22.95 47.60 -13.96
N THR A 17 -23.91 48.52 -14.00
CA THR A 17 -25.11 48.40 -14.81
C THR A 17 -24.72 48.34 -16.28
N VAL A 18 -24.68 47.13 -16.85
CA VAL A 18 -24.68 46.91 -18.30
C VAL A 18 -25.93 46.11 -18.61
N GLY A 19 -26.94 46.81 -19.12
CA GLY A 19 -28.12 46.19 -19.73
C GLY A 19 -27.75 45.58 -21.08
N ALA A 20 -27.16 44.40 -21.03
CA ALA A 20 -27.24 43.40 -22.10
C ALA A 20 -28.09 42.24 -21.58
N CYS A 21 -28.93 41.69 -22.44
CA CYS A 21 -29.92 40.67 -22.13
C CYS A 21 -29.28 39.35 -21.67
N PHE A 22 -28.77 39.29 -20.44
CA PHE A 22 -28.41 38.01 -19.82
C PHE A 22 -29.71 37.33 -19.38
N ASN A 23 -30.35 36.63 -20.33
CA ASN A 23 -31.57 35.88 -20.07
C ASN A 23 -31.29 34.42 -19.69
N GLY A 24 -30.01 34.01 -19.62
CA GLY A 24 -29.60 32.65 -19.26
C GLY A 24 -29.51 31.69 -20.44
N LEU A 25 -29.88 32.08 -21.67
CA LEU A 25 -29.74 31.19 -22.84
C LEU A 25 -28.27 30.92 -23.22
N GLU A 26 -27.35 31.78 -22.83
CA GLU A 26 -25.91 31.59 -23.07
C GLU A 26 -25.28 30.59 -22.09
N SER A 27 -26.01 30.19 -21.04
CA SER A 27 -25.59 29.16 -20.09
C SER A 27 -26.23 27.80 -20.34
N GLU A 28 -27.06 27.65 -21.39
CA GLU A 28 -27.64 26.36 -21.77
C GLU A 28 -26.52 25.34 -22.04
N GLY A 29 -26.58 24.18 -21.39
CA GLY A 29 -25.55 23.15 -21.52
C GLY A 29 -24.44 23.16 -20.48
N LEU A 30 -24.36 24.20 -19.62
CA LEU A 30 -23.30 24.31 -18.61
C LEU A 30 -23.64 23.58 -17.30
N PRO A 31 -22.65 23.07 -16.55
CA PRO A 31 -22.84 22.46 -15.25
C PRO A 31 -23.46 23.43 -14.23
N CYS A 32 -24.32 22.93 -13.36
CA CYS A 32 -24.94 23.67 -12.28
C CYS A 32 -25.28 22.79 -11.06
N ASP A 33 -25.22 23.39 -9.88
CA ASP A 33 -25.70 22.85 -8.61
C ASP A 33 -27.04 23.47 -8.20
N ASP A 34 -27.34 24.68 -8.68
CA ASP A 34 -28.61 25.36 -8.42
C ASP A 34 -29.06 26.30 -9.56
N ASP A 35 -30.34 26.70 -9.53
CA ASP A 35 -30.97 27.57 -10.54
C ASP A 35 -30.31 28.96 -10.66
N SER A 36 -29.54 29.40 -9.66
CA SER A 36 -28.92 30.73 -9.67
C SER A 36 -27.77 30.85 -10.67
N GLN A 37 -27.19 29.70 -11.08
CA GLN A 37 -26.10 29.61 -12.05
C GLN A 37 -26.60 29.64 -13.51
N CYS A 38 -27.88 29.29 -13.77
CA CYS A 38 -28.46 29.15 -15.11
C CYS A 38 -29.19 30.40 -15.64
N GLY A 39 -29.28 31.45 -14.82
CA GLY A 39 -29.97 32.68 -15.17
C GLY A 39 -31.50 32.58 -15.15
N PRO A 40 -32.23 33.66 -15.51
CA PRO A 40 -33.65 33.78 -15.21
C PRO A 40 -34.60 32.98 -16.13
N SER A 41 -34.12 32.39 -17.22
CA SER A 41 -34.96 31.66 -18.18
C SER A 41 -34.71 30.15 -18.23
N LEU A 42 -33.69 29.64 -17.55
CA LEU A 42 -33.34 28.22 -17.46
C LEU A 42 -33.26 27.81 -16.00
N GLY A 43 -33.68 26.58 -15.71
CA GLY A 43 -33.46 25.95 -14.41
C GLY A 43 -32.30 24.96 -14.49
N CYS A 44 -31.75 24.61 -13.34
CA CYS A 44 -30.81 23.52 -13.20
C CYS A 44 -31.58 22.19 -13.20
N VAL A 45 -31.39 21.38 -14.24
CA VAL A 45 -32.09 20.10 -14.41
C VAL A 45 -31.03 19.05 -14.73
N ASN A 46 -30.99 17.98 -13.93
CA ASN A 46 -29.96 16.94 -14.02
C ASN A 46 -28.54 17.51 -13.98
N ASN A 47 -28.27 18.48 -13.10
CA ASN A 47 -26.99 19.18 -12.95
C ASN A 47 -26.51 19.98 -14.17
N TYR A 48 -27.37 20.21 -15.16
CA TYR A 48 -27.07 21.07 -16.31
C TYR A 48 -28.15 22.12 -16.54
N CYS A 49 -27.71 23.30 -16.94
CA CYS A 49 -28.60 24.42 -17.23
C CYS A 49 -29.46 24.12 -18.46
N GLY A 50 -30.78 24.05 -18.26
CA GLY A 50 -31.74 23.69 -19.31
C GLY A 50 -31.91 22.18 -19.54
N GLY A 51 -31.19 21.32 -18.79
CA GLY A 51 -31.27 19.86 -18.94
C GLY A 51 -30.66 19.35 -20.25
N SER A 52 -29.67 20.05 -20.79
CA SER A 52 -28.90 19.65 -21.96
C SER A 52 -27.41 19.66 -21.62
N PHE A 53 -26.61 18.85 -22.31
CA PHE A 53 -25.14 18.83 -22.19
C PHE A 53 -24.52 19.49 -23.42
N LEU A 54 -23.53 20.37 -23.21
CA LEU A 54 -22.79 21.05 -24.28
C LEU A 54 -21.53 20.26 -24.66
N CYS A 55 -21.58 19.61 -25.82
CA CYS A 55 -20.43 18.94 -26.42
C CYS A 55 -19.28 19.94 -26.70
N ALA A 56 -18.04 19.46 -26.74
CA ALA A 56 -16.87 20.31 -26.98
C ALA A 56 -16.85 20.93 -28.40
N ASP A 57 -17.51 20.29 -29.38
CA ASP A 57 -17.76 20.81 -30.72
C ASP A 57 -18.82 21.94 -30.77
N GLY A 58 -19.54 22.15 -29.66
CA GLY A 58 -20.60 23.14 -29.47
C GLY A 58 -22.01 22.66 -29.83
N SER A 59 -22.21 21.37 -30.08
CA SER A 59 -23.54 20.75 -30.18
C SER A 59 -24.15 20.48 -28.80
N LEU A 60 -25.47 20.25 -28.76
CA LEU A 60 -26.22 20.00 -27.52
C LEU A 60 -26.91 18.65 -27.61
N VAL A 61 -26.71 17.82 -26.59
CA VAL A 61 -27.41 16.55 -26.37
C VAL A 61 -28.25 16.63 -25.09
N ASP A 62 -29.13 15.65 -24.86
CA ASP A 62 -29.90 15.59 -23.61
C ASP A 62 -28.95 15.38 -22.43
N ALA A 63 -29.17 16.03 -21.29
CA ALA A 63 -28.31 15.82 -20.12
C ALA A 63 -28.33 14.36 -19.60
N LEU A 64 -29.36 13.58 -19.95
CA LEU A 64 -29.42 12.15 -19.65
C LEU A 64 -28.51 11.29 -20.56
N ASN A 65 -28.05 11.87 -21.66
CA ASN A 65 -27.15 11.25 -22.63
C ASN A 65 -25.69 11.66 -22.40
N ALA A 66 -25.42 12.41 -21.32
CA ALA A 66 -24.06 12.56 -20.85
C ALA A 66 -23.75 11.36 -19.95
N CYS A 67 -22.67 10.66 -20.23
CA CYS A 67 -22.15 9.55 -19.41
C CYS A 67 -23.11 8.35 -19.34
N ASP A 68 -23.79 8.04 -20.43
CA ASP A 68 -24.71 6.91 -20.58
C ASP A 68 -24.12 5.71 -21.35
N SER A 69 -22.81 5.76 -21.61
CA SER A 69 -22.03 4.75 -22.34
C SER A 69 -22.35 4.65 -23.84
N GLU A 70 -23.03 5.63 -24.42
CA GLU A 70 -23.23 5.77 -25.86
C GLU A 70 -22.71 7.14 -26.35
N PHE A 71 -22.00 7.16 -27.47
CA PHE A 71 -21.51 8.40 -28.05
C PHE A 71 -22.62 9.13 -28.81
N ASP A 72 -23.31 10.06 -28.15
CA ASP A 72 -24.33 10.94 -28.72
C ASP A 72 -23.74 12.26 -29.23
N CYS A 73 -22.64 12.76 -28.65
CA CYS A 73 -21.90 13.89 -29.20
C CYS A 73 -21.14 13.46 -30.47
N PRO A 74 -21.14 14.27 -31.55
CA PRO A 74 -20.37 13.98 -32.76
C PRO A 74 -18.85 13.91 -32.58
N ASP A 75 -18.35 14.47 -31.49
CA ASP A 75 -16.94 14.46 -31.06
C ASP A 75 -16.70 13.58 -29.83
N GLU A 76 -17.67 12.76 -29.45
CA GLU A 76 -17.57 11.78 -28.35
C GLU A 76 -17.33 12.40 -26.96
N SER A 77 -17.52 13.73 -26.83
CA SER A 77 -17.21 14.47 -25.59
C SER A 77 -18.22 14.29 -24.45
N ASP A 78 -19.37 13.70 -24.73
CA ASP A 78 -20.37 13.28 -23.73
C ASP A 78 -19.98 12.06 -22.92
N GLU A 79 -19.02 11.27 -23.40
CA GLU A 79 -18.46 10.09 -22.72
C GLU A 79 -16.97 10.30 -22.37
N ASP A 80 -16.52 11.56 -22.35
CA ASP A 80 -15.14 11.87 -21.96
C ASP A 80 -14.91 11.50 -20.50
N PHE A 81 -13.83 10.75 -20.25
CA PHE A 81 -13.54 10.20 -18.94
C PHE A 81 -13.41 11.28 -17.85
N GLU A 82 -12.77 12.42 -18.15
CA GLU A 82 -12.61 13.51 -17.18
C GLU A 82 -13.94 14.22 -16.87
N LEU A 83 -14.86 14.28 -17.85
CA LEU A 83 -16.16 14.92 -17.67
C LEU A 83 -17.18 14.00 -16.97
N CYS A 84 -17.11 12.70 -17.24
CA CYS A 84 -18.04 11.71 -16.70
C CYS A 84 -17.64 11.15 -15.35
N PHE A 85 -16.33 11.05 -15.11
CA PHE A 85 -15.78 10.40 -13.92
C PHE A 85 -14.88 11.34 -13.12
N GLY A 86 -14.80 12.64 -13.47
CA GLY A 86 -14.18 13.69 -12.66
C GLY A 86 -14.97 14.11 -11.41
N GLY A 87 -16.04 13.38 -11.07
CA GLY A 87 -16.70 13.44 -9.77
C GLY A 87 -16.03 12.53 -8.74
N GLU A 88 -16.21 12.83 -7.45
CA GLU A 88 -15.56 12.12 -6.34
C GLU A 88 -15.70 10.58 -6.44
N GLY A 89 -14.58 9.88 -6.58
CA GLY A 89 -14.46 8.45 -6.26
C GLY A 89 -14.42 7.43 -7.42
N GLN A 90 -14.27 7.84 -8.69
CA GLN A 90 -14.14 6.90 -9.82
C GLN A 90 -12.88 7.07 -10.67
N ALA A 91 -12.01 8.01 -10.30
CA ALA A 91 -10.75 8.26 -10.98
C ALA A 91 -9.62 8.46 -9.97
N PHE A 92 -8.44 7.91 -10.28
CA PHE A 92 -7.19 8.18 -9.57
C PHE A 92 -6.49 9.36 -10.23
N THR A 93 -6.00 10.30 -9.42
CA THR A 93 -5.28 11.48 -9.91
C THR A 93 -3.78 11.24 -9.80
N CYS A 94 -3.09 11.15 -10.92
CA CYS A 94 -1.63 11.09 -11.02
C CYS A 94 -1.00 12.38 -10.46
N GLU A 95 0.30 12.34 -10.12
CA GLU A 95 1.02 13.51 -9.56
C GLU A 95 1.04 14.71 -10.53
N ASP A 96 0.98 14.44 -11.84
CA ASP A 96 0.91 15.46 -12.88
C ASP A 96 -0.48 16.10 -13.06
N GLY A 97 -1.49 15.63 -12.30
CA GLY A 97 -2.87 16.08 -12.32
C GLY A 97 -3.75 15.38 -13.36
N ARG A 98 -3.24 14.38 -14.08
CA ARG A 98 -4.04 13.54 -14.98
C ARG A 98 -4.92 12.58 -14.17
N MET A 99 -6.15 12.37 -14.62
CA MET A 99 -7.04 11.38 -14.03
C MET A 99 -7.05 10.09 -14.87
N ILE A 100 -6.91 8.94 -14.22
CA ILE A 100 -7.05 7.61 -14.82
C ILE A 100 -8.18 6.83 -14.13
N PRO A 101 -8.82 5.87 -14.82
CA PRO A 101 -9.76 4.93 -14.19
C PRO A 101 -9.11 4.21 -13.01
N VAL A 102 -9.87 3.98 -11.92
CA VAL A 102 -9.37 3.23 -10.75
C VAL A 102 -8.99 1.79 -11.11
N GLU A 103 -9.61 1.21 -12.13
CA GLU A 103 -9.23 -0.09 -12.72
C GLU A 103 -7.86 -0.10 -13.41
N LEU A 104 -7.30 1.08 -13.67
CA LEU A 104 -5.93 1.24 -14.17
C LEU A 104 -4.92 1.53 -13.04
N VAL A 105 -5.35 1.43 -11.77
CA VAL A 105 -4.46 1.57 -10.62
C VAL A 105 -4.06 0.19 -10.14
N CYS A 106 -2.77 -0.01 -9.89
CA CYS A 106 -2.17 -1.28 -9.46
C CYS A 106 -2.35 -2.42 -10.47
N ASN A 107 -2.45 -2.12 -11.76
CA ASN A 107 -2.71 -3.05 -12.87
C ASN A 107 -1.45 -3.64 -13.54
N ASP A 108 -0.28 -3.52 -12.93
CA ASP A 108 1.05 -3.86 -13.46
C ASP A 108 1.44 -3.09 -14.75
N ALA A 109 0.75 -2.00 -15.06
CA ALA A 109 1.02 -1.15 -16.22
C ALA A 109 1.06 0.33 -15.82
N PRO A 110 2.16 1.05 -16.09
CA PRO A 110 2.21 2.48 -15.80
C PRO A 110 1.32 3.26 -16.78
N ASP A 111 0.12 3.62 -16.33
CA ASP A 111 -0.86 4.47 -17.01
C ASP A 111 -0.69 5.96 -16.63
N CYS A 112 -0.15 6.24 -15.43
CA CYS A 112 0.42 7.53 -15.09
C CYS A 112 1.82 7.73 -15.72
N LEU A 113 2.19 8.98 -16.03
CA LEU A 113 3.48 9.29 -16.68
C LEU A 113 4.70 9.02 -15.78
N ASP A 114 4.48 9.05 -14.47
CA ASP A 114 5.43 8.76 -13.40
C ASP A 114 5.34 7.30 -12.91
N GLY A 115 4.37 6.52 -13.39
CA GLY A 115 4.07 5.17 -12.88
C GLY A 115 3.54 5.15 -11.44
N GLY A 116 3.07 6.29 -10.92
CA GLY A 116 2.60 6.42 -9.54
C GLY A 116 1.36 5.57 -9.24
N ASP A 117 0.58 5.24 -10.27
CA ASP A 117 -0.54 4.30 -10.24
C ASP A 117 -0.13 2.86 -9.91
N GLU A 118 1.14 2.51 -10.12
CA GLU A 118 1.73 1.20 -9.78
C GLU A 118 2.66 1.29 -8.57
N SER A 119 2.60 2.39 -7.81
CA SER A 119 3.55 2.59 -6.71
C SER A 119 3.31 1.60 -5.56
N PRO A 120 4.36 1.02 -4.96
CA PRO A 120 4.22 0.05 -3.87
C PRO A 120 3.46 0.55 -2.64
N SER A 121 3.50 1.85 -2.37
CA SER A 121 2.76 2.48 -1.27
C SER A 121 1.27 2.62 -1.59
N LEU A 122 0.91 2.82 -2.86
CA LEU A 122 -0.46 2.85 -3.35
C LEU A 122 -1.06 1.44 -3.48
N CYS A 123 -0.25 0.49 -3.96
CA CYS A 123 -0.62 -0.90 -4.19
C CYS A 123 -0.36 -1.81 -2.99
N ALA A 124 0.05 -1.24 -1.85
CA ALA A 124 0.13 -1.93 -0.58
C ALA A 124 -1.27 -2.47 -0.21
N GLY A 125 -1.47 -3.77 -0.41
CA GLY A 125 -2.74 -4.44 -0.18
C GLY A 125 -3.65 -4.62 -1.40
N VAL A 126 -3.14 -4.33 -2.60
CA VAL A 126 -3.77 -4.71 -3.89
C VAL A 126 -2.80 -5.69 -4.55
N GLY A 127 -2.92 -6.98 -4.21
CA GLY A 127 -2.09 -8.02 -4.79
C GLY A 127 -2.57 -8.39 -6.19
N VAL A 128 -1.68 -8.26 -7.18
CA VAL A 128 -1.70 -8.91 -8.51
C VAL A 128 -3.02 -8.81 -9.30
N ASN A 129 -3.17 -7.73 -10.06
CA ASN A 129 -4.33 -7.45 -10.93
C ASN A 129 -4.36 -8.22 -12.26
N GLN A 130 -3.68 -9.36 -12.39
CA GLN A 130 -3.94 -10.28 -13.50
C GLN A 130 -5.15 -11.17 -13.24
N CYS A 131 -6.12 -10.72 -12.44
CA CYS A 131 -7.10 -11.59 -11.84
C CYS A 131 -8.49 -11.58 -12.47
N GLU A 132 -9.01 -12.76 -12.82
CA GLU A 132 -10.40 -12.98 -13.23
C GLU A 132 -11.27 -13.26 -12.00
N ALA A 133 -12.14 -12.31 -11.65
CA ALA A 133 -13.04 -12.41 -10.50
C ALA A 133 -13.82 -13.74 -10.45
N SER A 134 -13.81 -14.40 -9.29
CA SER A 134 -14.67 -15.56 -9.03
C SER A 134 -16.12 -15.07 -8.92
N PRO A 135 -17.05 -15.49 -9.82
CA PRO A 135 -18.41 -14.93 -9.86
C PRO A 135 -19.22 -15.07 -8.56
N ASP A 136 -18.85 -16.03 -7.71
CA ASP A 136 -19.51 -16.34 -6.45
C ASP A 136 -18.62 -16.05 -5.21
N GLY A 137 -17.40 -15.53 -5.40
CA GLY A 137 -16.43 -15.25 -4.32
C GLY A 137 -15.86 -16.50 -3.62
N GLU A 138 -16.12 -17.70 -4.14
CA GLU A 138 -15.53 -18.93 -3.62
C GLU A 138 -14.11 -19.11 -4.19
N LEU A 139 -13.13 -19.23 -3.29
CA LEU A 139 -11.73 -19.56 -3.61
C LEU A 139 -11.45 -21.02 -3.30
N GLY A 140 -11.00 -21.76 -4.31
CA GLY A 140 -10.39 -23.07 -4.16
C GLY A 140 -8.91 -22.93 -3.84
N TYR A 141 -8.28 -24.03 -3.46
CA TYR A 141 -6.82 -24.08 -3.40
C TYR A 141 -6.29 -25.49 -3.64
N GLU A 142 -5.11 -25.54 -4.25
CA GLU A 142 -4.23 -26.70 -4.27
C GLU A 142 -2.96 -26.39 -3.45
N LEU A 143 -2.38 -27.44 -2.86
CA LEU A 143 -1.10 -27.31 -2.20
C LEU A 143 0.01 -27.26 -3.25
N GLY A 144 0.57 -26.07 -3.43
CA GLY A 144 1.69 -25.82 -4.34
C GLY A 144 3.03 -26.41 -3.85
N PRO A 145 4.12 -26.14 -4.59
CA PRO A 145 5.45 -26.59 -4.20
C PRO A 145 5.86 -25.98 -2.85
N SER A 146 6.78 -26.66 -2.16
CA SER A 146 7.39 -26.15 -0.94
C SER A 146 8.89 -26.14 -1.04
N HIS A 147 9.51 -25.16 -0.38
CA HIS A 147 10.95 -25.03 -0.32
C HIS A 147 11.47 -25.36 1.08
N ASP A 148 12.00 -26.58 1.20
CA ASP A 148 12.76 -27.02 2.37
C ASP A 148 14.15 -26.37 2.37
N GLY A 149 14.61 -25.86 3.52
CA GLY A 149 15.99 -25.39 3.67
C GLY A 149 16.15 -23.92 4.06
N VAL A 150 15.07 -23.21 4.35
CA VAL A 150 15.12 -22.00 5.16
C VAL A 150 15.00 -22.42 6.62
N GLU A 151 16.10 -22.35 7.38
CA GLU A 151 16.04 -22.65 8.79
C GLU A 151 15.23 -21.55 9.51
N MET A 152 14.07 -21.93 10.05
CA MET A 152 13.21 -21.06 10.85
C MET A 152 12.87 -19.72 10.14
N PRO A 153 12.03 -19.76 9.09
CA PRO A 153 11.58 -18.55 8.42
C PRO A 153 10.75 -17.67 9.38
N THR A 154 10.93 -16.36 9.29
CA THR A 154 10.26 -15.38 10.20
C THR A 154 9.46 -14.31 9.46
N LYS A 155 9.94 -13.85 8.31
CA LYS A 155 9.25 -12.93 7.40
C LYS A 155 9.40 -13.46 5.97
N VAL A 156 8.34 -13.33 5.18
CA VAL A 156 8.25 -13.69 3.77
C VAL A 156 7.56 -12.52 3.09
N GLU A 157 8.11 -12.06 1.97
CA GLU A 157 7.44 -11.12 1.06
C GLU A 157 7.61 -11.65 -0.37
N ALA A 158 6.62 -11.38 -1.21
CA ALA A 158 6.68 -11.68 -2.63
C ALA A 158 7.27 -10.49 -3.39
N VAL A 159 8.17 -10.76 -4.31
CA VAL A 159 8.80 -9.73 -5.15
C VAL A 159 9.49 -10.39 -6.34
N GLN A 160 9.32 -9.83 -7.54
CA GLN A 160 10.12 -10.24 -8.70
C GLN A 160 11.56 -9.70 -8.58
N LEU A 161 12.52 -10.56 -8.26
CA LEU A 161 13.94 -10.17 -8.13
C LEU A 161 14.84 -10.83 -9.19
N VAL A 162 14.49 -12.03 -9.65
CA VAL A 162 15.34 -12.87 -10.51
C VAL A 162 14.47 -13.64 -11.52
N GLY A 163 14.84 -13.57 -12.80
CA GLY A 163 14.26 -14.45 -13.81
C GLY A 163 12.91 -13.98 -14.40
N PRO A 164 11.96 -14.90 -14.71
CA PRO A 164 10.70 -14.60 -15.42
C PRO A 164 9.75 -13.67 -14.62
N PRO A 165 8.62 -13.18 -15.20
CA PRO A 165 7.68 -12.25 -14.55
C PRO A 165 6.84 -12.86 -13.41
N LEU A 166 7.27 -13.98 -12.84
CA LEU A 166 6.63 -14.51 -11.63
C LEU A 166 7.41 -14.04 -10.42
N ASP A 167 6.71 -13.91 -9.32
CA ASP A 167 7.31 -13.46 -8.07
C ASP A 167 8.28 -14.50 -7.51
N ASP A 168 9.41 -14.01 -7.03
CA ASP A 168 10.24 -14.73 -6.08
C ASP A 168 9.76 -14.44 -4.66
N LEU A 169 10.20 -15.26 -3.70
CA LEU A 169 9.97 -14.99 -2.29
C LEU A 169 11.26 -14.53 -1.62
N LEU A 170 11.21 -13.38 -0.96
CA LEU A 170 12.29 -12.92 -0.09
C LEU A 170 12.04 -13.42 1.34
N VAL A 171 12.95 -14.23 1.86
CA VAL A 171 12.75 -14.97 3.12
C VAL A 171 13.88 -14.72 4.11
N ALA A 172 13.52 -14.31 5.34
CA ALA A 172 14.46 -14.10 6.44
C ALA A 172 14.52 -15.30 7.40
N SER A 173 15.74 -15.70 7.80
CA SER A 173 16.03 -16.83 8.70
C SER A 173 16.58 -16.39 10.07
N ASP A 174 16.12 -17.03 11.16
CA ASP A 174 16.46 -16.63 12.54
C ASP A 174 17.82 -17.14 13.09
N ASN A 175 18.53 -18.03 12.38
CA ASN A 175 19.71 -18.75 12.89
C ASN A 175 21.08 -18.04 12.69
N GLY A 176 21.09 -16.72 12.51
CA GLY A 176 22.31 -15.94 12.21
C GLY A 176 22.18 -15.01 11.00
N ALA A 177 20.95 -14.82 10.54
CA ALA A 177 20.45 -13.67 9.79
C ALA A 177 21.02 -13.47 8.37
N VAL A 178 20.65 -14.41 7.50
CA VAL A 178 20.70 -14.25 6.04
C VAL A 178 19.30 -13.92 5.50
N ILE A 179 19.27 -13.21 4.38
CA ILE A 179 18.09 -13.08 3.54
C ILE A 179 18.32 -13.95 2.30
N LYS A 180 17.37 -14.83 2.03
CA LYS A 180 17.36 -15.69 0.85
C LYS A 180 16.32 -15.22 -0.15
N ILE A 181 16.67 -15.26 -1.42
CA ILE A 181 15.70 -15.17 -2.52
C ILE A 181 15.35 -16.62 -2.87
N VAL A 182 14.07 -16.97 -2.81
CA VAL A 182 13.56 -18.31 -3.10
C VAL A 182 12.68 -18.21 -4.34
N SER A 183 13.16 -18.81 -5.43
CA SER A 183 12.45 -18.83 -6.72
C SER A 183 11.76 -20.18 -6.91
N PHE A 184 10.53 -20.14 -7.44
CA PHE A 184 9.76 -21.32 -7.82
C PHE A 184 9.65 -21.41 -9.35
N ASN A 185 9.92 -22.58 -9.90
CA ASN A 185 9.69 -22.83 -11.31
C ASN A 185 8.24 -23.30 -11.52
N PRO A 186 7.38 -22.51 -12.18
CA PRO A 186 5.96 -22.83 -12.34
C PRO A 186 5.74 -24.05 -13.25
N VAL A 187 6.72 -24.41 -14.09
CA VAL A 187 6.56 -25.47 -15.09
C VAL A 187 6.79 -26.86 -14.51
N ASP A 188 7.74 -26.99 -13.57
CA ASP A 188 8.14 -28.28 -13.02
C ASP A 188 8.16 -28.35 -11.48
N GLY A 189 7.78 -27.26 -10.80
CA GLY A 189 7.72 -27.16 -9.35
C GLY A 189 9.09 -27.19 -8.67
N SER A 190 10.19 -27.08 -9.43
CA SER A 190 11.53 -27.03 -8.84
C SER A 190 11.78 -25.69 -8.15
N THR A 191 12.53 -25.71 -7.05
CA THR A 191 12.86 -24.52 -6.27
C THR A 191 14.35 -24.24 -6.32
N GLN A 192 14.75 -22.97 -6.34
CA GLN A 192 16.15 -22.55 -6.16
C GLN A 192 16.22 -21.44 -5.11
N ASP A 193 17.31 -21.40 -4.34
CA ASP A 193 17.58 -20.31 -3.41
C ASP A 193 18.96 -19.66 -3.63
N THR A 194 19.01 -18.34 -3.53
CA THR A 194 20.25 -17.55 -3.55
C THR A 194 20.32 -16.66 -2.31
N LEU A 195 21.53 -16.25 -1.93
CA LEU A 195 21.76 -15.31 -0.82
C LEU A 195 21.83 -13.89 -1.37
N LEU A 196 20.99 -12.98 -0.85
CA LEU A 196 20.93 -11.58 -1.30
C LEU A 196 22.30 -10.87 -1.25
N ASN A 197 23.14 -11.18 -0.24
CA ASN A 197 24.47 -10.61 -0.09
C ASN A 197 25.60 -11.67 -0.15
N GLY A 198 25.42 -12.69 -0.99
CA GLY A 198 26.41 -13.73 -1.23
C GLY A 198 26.89 -14.46 0.05
N PRO A 199 28.05 -15.14 0.00
CA PRO A 199 28.51 -16.03 1.08
C PRO A 199 29.06 -15.31 2.32
N ASN A 200 29.25 -13.98 2.28
CA ASN A 200 29.84 -13.20 3.37
C ASN A 200 28.80 -12.52 4.28
N SER A 201 27.49 -12.69 4.01
CA SER A 201 26.35 -12.25 4.82
C SER A 201 26.63 -11.02 5.70
N PHE A 202 26.57 -9.83 5.10
CA PHE A 202 26.64 -8.55 5.80
C PHE A 202 27.86 -8.40 6.74
N ASP A 203 29.02 -8.96 6.35
CA ASP A 203 30.27 -8.93 7.12
C ASP A 203 30.15 -9.50 8.54
N GLY A 204 29.28 -10.49 8.73
CA GLY A 204 29.02 -11.12 10.03
C GLY A 204 28.14 -10.29 10.97
N ARG A 205 27.48 -9.25 10.45
CA ARG A 205 26.42 -8.52 11.16
C ARG A 205 25.11 -9.33 11.16
N THR A 206 24.25 -9.06 12.12
CA THR A 206 22.94 -9.70 12.25
C THR A 206 21.88 -8.82 11.57
N VAL A 207 21.18 -9.33 10.56
CA VAL A 207 19.95 -8.72 10.02
C VAL A 207 18.88 -8.67 11.12
N VAL A 208 18.27 -7.49 11.28
CA VAL A 208 17.23 -7.26 12.29
C VAL A 208 15.92 -6.74 11.70
N ALA A 209 15.96 -6.12 10.52
CA ALA A 209 14.79 -5.69 9.78
C ALA A 209 15.13 -5.60 8.29
N TRP A 210 14.10 -5.66 7.45
CA TRP A 210 14.20 -5.40 6.02
C TRP A 210 12.84 -4.95 5.50
N GLU A 211 12.87 -4.15 4.45
CA GLU A 211 11.68 -3.62 3.76
C GLU A 211 11.92 -3.64 2.25
N LEU A 212 10.82 -3.73 1.52
CA LEU A 212 10.78 -3.58 0.07
C LEU A 212 10.20 -2.22 -0.29
N GLY A 213 10.71 -1.64 -1.37
CA GLY A 213 10.18 -0.40 -1.93
C GLY A 213 11.00 0.02 -3.12
N ASP A 214 10.38 0.68 -4.10
CA ASP A 214 11.09 1.29 -5.21
C ASP A 214 11.86 2.51 -4.69
N VAL A 215 13.11 2.31 -4.25
CA VAL A 215 13.82 3.39 -3.59
C VAL A 215 14.32 4.39 -4.61
N ASN A 216 14.69 3.97 -5.82
CA ASN A 216 15.33 4.81 -6.83
C ASN A 216 14.33 5.41 -7.86
N GLY A 217 13.06 5.03 -7.82
CA GLY A 217 12.00 5.51 -8.72
C GLY A 217 12.05 4.86 -10.10
N ASP A 218 12.55 3.63 -10.22
CA ASP A 218 12.66 2.90 -11.49
C ASP A 218 11.48 1.96 -11.79
N GLY A 219 10.51 1.89 -10.88
CA GLY A 219 9.31 1.06 -10.98
C GLY A 219 9.51 -0.38 -10.49
N GLN A 220 10.70 -0.75 -9.99
CA GLN A 220 10.94 -2.07 -9.41
C GLN A 220 11.13 -1.97 -7.90
N LEU A 221 10.65 -2.97 -7.17
CA LEU A 221 10.88 -3.07 -5.74
C LEU A 221 12.34 -3.40 -5.42
N ASP A 222 13.02 -2.50 -4.72
CA ASP A 222 14.35 -2.69 -4.17
C ASP A 222 14.31 -3.26 -2.75
N VAL A 223 15.45 -3.76 -2.26
CA VAL A 223 15.56 -4.33 -0.92
C VAL A 223 16.40 -3.45 -0.01
N VAL A 224 15.83 -2.99 1.10
CA VAL A 224 16.55 -2.27 2.16
C VAL A 224 16.69 -3.18 3.38
N VAL A 225 17.92 -3.34 3.87
CA VAL A 225 18.26 -4.27 4.95
C VAL A 225 18.95 -3.54 6.11
N ALA A 226 18.37 -3.63 7.30
CA ALA A 226 18.98 -3.15 8.54
C ALA A 226 19.73 -4.28 9.25
N THR A 227 20.95 -3.97 9.69
CA THR A 227 21.82 -4.92 10.38
C THR A 227 22.43 -4.30 11.64
N VAL A 228 22.72 -5.15 12.62
CA VAL A 228 23.37 -4.78 13.88
C VAL A 228 24.70 -5.52 14.02
N GLY A 229 25.74 -4.76 14.38
CA GLY A 229 27.05 -5.25 14.82
C GLY A 229 27.55 -4.37 15.97
N ASP A 230 28.73 -3.78 15.81
CA ASP A 230 29.20 -2.68 16.70
C ASP A 230 28.39 -1.38 16.48
N SER A 231 27.75 -1.26 15.32
CA SER A 231 26.90 -0.15 14.87
C SER A 231 25.70 -0.70 14.10
N VAL A 232 24.67 0.12 13.92
CA VAL A 232 23.58 -0.16 12.98
C VAL A 232 24.00 0.26 11.58
N ALA A 233 23.80 -0.62 10.60
CA ALA A 233 24.03 -0.32 9.19
C ALA A 233 22.80 -0.67 8.33
N PHE A 234 22.46 0.21 7.41
CA PHE A 234 21.43 0.01 6.39
C PHE A 234 22.09 -0.22 5.03
N TYR A 235 21.75 -1.33 4.39
CA TYR A 235 22.19 -1.71 3.05
C TYR A 235 21.02 -1.57 2.10
N VAL A 236 21.26 -1.03 0.90
CA VAL A 236 20.28 -0.96 -0.18
C VAL A 236 20.74 -1.89 -1.29
N PHE A 237 19.86 -2.72 -1.82
CA PHE A 237 20.08 -3.57 -2.98
C PHE A 237 19.10 -3.17 -4.07
N GLU A 238 19.64 -2.65 -5.17
CA GLU A 238 18.88 -2.30 -6.36
C GLU A 238 18.43 -3.58 -7.06
N ASN A 239 17.15 -3.63 -7.43
CA ASN A 239 16.57 -4.69 -8.22
C ASN A 239 16.92 -4.51 -9.69
N LEU A 240 17.61 -5.51 -10.25
CA LEU A 240 18.11 -5.49 -11.62
C LEU A 240 17.44 -6.56 -12.48
N ALA A 241 16.23 -7.00 -12.10
CA ALA A 241 15.52 -8.08 -12.76
C ALA A 241 15.54 -7.92 -14.29
N PRO A 242 15.90 -8.98 -15.05
CA PRO A 242 16.03 -10.37 -14.63
C PRO A 242 17.43 -10.75 -14.08
N ALA A 243 18.32 -9.79 -13.82
CA ALA A 243 19.61 -10.05 -13.17
C ALA A 243 19.49 -9.99 -11.64
N GLU A 244 20.42 -10.65 -10.94
CA GLU A 244 20.47 -10.66 -9.48
C GLU A 244 20.61 -9.23 -8.91
N PRO A 245 19.93 -8.91 -7.79
CA PRO A 245 20.07 -7.63 -7.11
C PRO A 245 21.52 -7.31 -6.74
N ALA A 246 21.87 -6.03 -6.77
CA ALA A 246 23.22 -5.56 -6.46
C ALA A 246 23.22 -4.44 -5.41
N PRO A 247 24.25 -4.35 -4.54
CA PRO A 247 24.34 -3.24 -3.59
C PRO A 247 24.35 -1.86 -4.29
N PHE A 248 23.52 -0.95 -3.79
CA PHE A 248 23.41 0.42 -4.25
C PHE A 248 24.03 1.40 -3.23
N GLY A 249 25.12 2.06 -3.62
CA GLY A 249 25.87 2.96 -2.74
C GLY A 249 26.57 2.28 -1.57
N ALA A 250 27.11 3.10 -0.67
CA ALA A 250 27.70 2.65 0.60
C ALA A 250 26.60 2.46 1.67
N PRO A 251 26.79 1.56 2.67
CA PRO A 251 25.80 1.40 3.73
C PRO A 251 25.71 2.64 4.63
N ALA A 252 24.50 3.04 4.98
CA ALA A 252 24.24 4.13 5.92
C ALA A 252 24.47 3.65 7.35
N ILE A 253 25.14 4.45 8.19
CA ILE A 253 25.49 4.05 9.56
C ILE A 253 24.84 4.98 10.58
N LEU A 254 24.11 4.43 11.56
CA LEU A 254 23.67 5.22 12.72
C LEU A 254 24.83 5.42 13.71
N PRO A 255 24.89 6.57 14.41
CA PRO A 255 25.94 6.84 15.38
C PRO A 255 26.02 5.82 16.53
N ASP A 256 27.22 5.27 16.78
CA ASP A 256 27.55 4.28 17.83
C ASP A 256 27.17 4.69 19.28
N ALA A 257 26.89 5.97 19.52
CA ALA A 257 26.59 6.49 20.86
C ALA A 257 25.20 6.08 21.37
N LEU A 258 24.36 5.62 20.46
CA LEU A 258 23.12 4.94 20.75
C LEU A 258 23.49 3.46 20.87
N ALA A 259 22.93 2.73 21.83
CA ALA A 259 22.92 1.28 21.76
C ALA A 259 21.54 0.90 21.21
N PRO A 260 21.19 1.24 19.94
CA PRO A 260 19.80 1.19 19.55
C PRO A 260 19.43 -0.26 19.28
N GLU A 261 18.44 -0.74 20.01
CA GLU A 261 17.65 -1.87 19.54
C GLU A 261 16.73 -1.30 18.46
N ILE A 262 17.01 -1.61 17.20
CA ILE A 262 16.05 -1.32 16.12
C ILE A 262 14.78 -2.10 16.44
N ARG A 263 13.66 -1.38 16.55
CA ARG A 263 12.34 -1.97 16.74
C ARG A 263 11.63 -2.16 15.43
N SER A 264 11.71 -1.16 14.56
CA SER A 264 11.13 -1.21 13.23
C SER A 264 11.85 -0.26 12.28
N MET A 265 11.74 -0.56 11.00
CA MET A 265 12.21 0.23 9.88
C MET A 265 11.06 0.29 8.89
N LYS A 266 10.81 1.46 8.32
CA LYS A 266 9.83 1.67 7.26
C LYS A 266 10.39 2.56 6.17
N LEU A 267 9.90 2.35 4.97
CA LEU A 267 10.16 3.20 3.83
C LEU A 267 8.92 4.05 3.57
N GLY A 268 9.12 5.27 3.10
CA GLY A 268 8.01 6.14 2.72
C GLY A 268 8.49 7.43 2.06
N ARG A 269 7.57 8.12 1.40
CA ARG A 269 7.80 9.43 0.79
C ARG A 269 7.77 10.49 1.87
N LEU A 270 8.94 10.88 2.35
CA LEU A 270 9.06 11.97 3.30
C LEU A 270 9.09 13.28 2.50
N ASN A 271 10.03 13.53 1.60
CA ASN A 271 10.18 14.89 1.04
C ASN A 271 9.43 15.18 -0.28
N GLY A 272 8.61 14.23 -0.77
CA GLY A 272 7.85 14.37 -2.01
C GLY A 272 8.71 14.32 -3.28
N ASP A 273 9.93 13.77 -3.20
CA ASP A 273 10.69 13.40 -4.38
C ASP A 273 10.37 11.95 -4.82
N ALA A 274 10.97 11.55 -5.96
CA ALA A 274 10.74 10.23 -6.53
C ALA A 274 11.35 9.12 -5.67
N SER A 275 12.34 9.44 -4.83
CA SER A 275 13.08 8.50 -4.02
C SER A 275 12.33 8.18 -2.73
N LEU A 276 12.30 6.91 -2.33
CA LEU A 276 11.82 6.57 -1.00
C LEU A 276 12.85 6.95 0.06
N ASP A 277 12.35 7.42 1.19
CA ASP A 277 13.11 7.77 2.37
C ASP A 277 12.99 6.65 3.42
N ILE A 278 13.83 6.70 4.45
CA ILE A 278 13.84 5.71 5.53
C ILE A 278 13.43 6.33 6.86
N VAL A 279 12.58 5.61 7.59
CA VAL A 279 12.22 5.89 8.98
C VAL A 279 12.59 4.70 9.85
N VAL A 280 13.27 4.97 10.96
CA VAL A 280 13.75 3.93 11.87
C VAL A 280 13.35 4.26 13.29
N ILE A 281 12.65 3.32 13.92
CA ILE A 281 12.25 3.40 15.32
C ILE A 281 13.27 2.61 16.13
N VAL A 282 13.89 3.27 17.09
CA VAL A 282 14.90 2.67 17.97
C VAL A 282 14.55 2.88 19.43
N ASP A 283 14.83 1.85 20.23
CA ASP A 283 14.85 1.99 21.68
C ASP A 283 16.27 2.35 22.14
N GLY A 284 16.39 3.52 22.75
CA GLY A 284 17.65 4.03 23.29
C GLY A 284 17.81 3.74 24.79
N ALA A 285 19.02 3.92 25.30
CA ALA A 285 19.32 3.74 26.72
C ALA A 285 18.66 4.79 27.64
N VAL A 286 18.16 5.89 27.08
CA VAL A 286 17.62 7.04 27.82
C VAL A 286 16.12 7.19 27.62
N MET A 287 15.61 6.92 26.41
CA MET A 287 14.19 6.99 26.03
C MET A 287 13.90 5.88 25.00
N ASN A 288 12.70 5.30 25.06
CA ASN A 288 12.19 4.38 24.05
C ASN A 288 11.56 5.15 22.88
N GLY A 289 11.47 4.52 21.71
CA GLY A 289 10.70 5.07 20.58
C GLY A 289 11.29 6.34 19.97
N GLN A 290 12.62 6.44 19.88
CA GLN A 290 13.27 7.52 19.14
C GLN A 290 13.16 7.27 17.64
N ILE A 291 12.87 8.32 16.87
CA ILE A 291 12.68 8.22 15.41
C ILE A 291 13.87 8.85 14.70
N TYR A 292 14.51 8.07 13.83
CA TYR A 292 15.51 8.54 12.87
C TYR A 292 14.87 8.57 11.49
N ALA A 293 15.08 9.65 10.75
CA ALA A 293 14.66 9.78 9.36
C ALA A 293 15.88 10.04 8.48
N GLY A 294 15.96 9.40 7.32
CA GLY A 294 17.02 9.61 6.34
C GLY A 294 16.41 9.82 4.98
N LEU A 295 16.82 10.90 4.32
CA LEU A 295 16.39 11.15 2.95
C LEU A 295 17.10 10.22 1.98
N GLY A 296 16.35 9.64 1.04
CA GLY A 296 16.87 8.95 -0.12
C GLY A 296 17.52 9.93 -1.09
N ASP A 297 18.59 9.50 -1.76
CA ASP A 297 19.24 10.27 -2.81
C ASP A 297 19.71 9.33 -3.91
N ALA A 298 18.86 9.08 -4.91
CA ALA A 298 19.21 8.30 -6.11
C ALA A 298 20.35 8.94 -6.93
N SER A 299 20.70 10.21 -6.68
CA SER A 299 21.82 10.88 -7.33
C SER A 299 23.15 10.71 -6.57
N ALA A 300 23.12 10.08 -5.39
CA ALA A 300 24.30 9.86 -4.57
C ALA A 300 25.39 9.09 -5.34
N PRO A 301 26.66 9.52 -5.29
CA PRO A 301 27.77 8.77 -5.85
C PRO A 301 27.86 7.35 -5.24
N PRO A 302 28.42 6.35 -5.95
CA PRO A 302 28.51 4.98 -5.43
C PRO A 302 29.28 4.81 -4.10
N ASP A 303 30.15 5.77 -3.76
CA ASP A 303 30.92 5.77 -2.51
C ASP A 303 30.18 6.43 -1.34
N ASP A 304 29.08 7.13 -1.62
CA ASP A 304 28.20 7.76 -0.63
C ASP A 304 27.02 6.84 -0.33
N SER A 305 26.37 7.09 0.81
CA SER A 305 25.20 6.30 1.20
C SER A 305 23.92 6.85 0.60
N TYR A 306 23.02 5.93 0.24
CA TYR A 306 21.68 6.26 -0.24
C TYR A 306 20.89 7.08 0.78
N PHE A 307 20.93 6.64 2.04
CA PHE A 307 20.28 7.32 3.14
C PHE A 307 21.31 8.08 3.99
N ALA A 308 20.97 9.30 4.38
CA ALA A 308 21.71 10.04 5.40
C ALA A 308 20.85 10.21 6.66
N PRO A 309 20.67 9.16 7.49
CA PRO A 309 19.74 9.20 8.62
C PRO A 309 20.20 10.16 9.72
N VAL A 310 19.26 10.97 10.19
CA VAL A 310 19.43 11.95 11.26
C VAL A 310 18.34 11.75 12.32
N LEU A 311 18.67 11.99 13.58
CA LEU A 311 17.68 12.00 14.66
C LEU A 311 16.66 13.12 14.39
N THR A 312 15.39 12.77 14.35
CA THR A 312 14.30 13.73 14.12
C THR A 312 14.07 14.60 15.35
N GLY A 313 13.43 15.76 15.14
CA GLY A 313 13.12 16.72 16.22
C GLY A 313 11.95 16.32 17.12
N THR A 314 11.29 15.19 16.87
CA THR A 314 10.07 14.78 17.59
C THR A 314 10.34 14.27 19.01
N PRO A 315 9.35 14.40 19.91
CA PRO A 315 9.39 13.68 21.18
C PRO A 315 9.30 12.18 20.95
N ALA A 316 10.03 11.44 21.78
CA ALA A 316 10.07 9.99 21.72
C ALA A 316 8.69 9.38 22.01
N LEU A 317 8.35 8.30 21.31
CA LEU A 317 7.11 7.56 21.51
C LEU A 317 7.15 6.89 22.89
N ASP A 318 6.38 7.40 23.85
CA ASP A 318 6.41 6.99 25.28
C ASP A 318 5.68 5.65 25.50
N TYR A 319 6.09 4.60 24.79
CA TYR A 319 5.60 3.23 24.97
C TYR A 319 6.43 2.44 25.99
N ASP A 320 5.75 1.54 26.70
CA ASP A 320 6.37 0.49 27.52
C ASP A 320 6.70 -0.76 26.69
N THR A 321 5.91 -1.02 25.64
CA THR A 321 6.06 -2.19 24.76
C THR A 321 5.69 -1.78 23.35
N PHE A 322 6.64 -1.91 22.44
CA PHE A 322 6.44 -1.79 21.00
C PHE A 322 5.77 -3.06 20.46
N PHE A 323 4.84 -2.92 19.52
CA PHE A 323 4.29 -4.04 18.77
C PHE A 323 4.64 -3.97 17.30
N ASP A 324 4.16 -2.95 16.61
CA ASP A 324 4.31 -2.85 15.16
C ASP A 324 4.30 -1.39 14.71
N ALA A 325 4.69 -1.15 13.45
CA ALA A 325 4.60 0.16 12.81
C ALA A 325 4.21 0.02 11.34
N ALA A 326 3.56 1.04 10.79
CA ALA A 326 3.19 1.13 9.39
C ALA A 326 3.34 2.57 8.91
N MET A 327 3.54 2.76 7.61
CA MET A 327 3.64 4.08 6.98
C MET A 327 2.79 4.15 5.72
N ALA A 328 2.07 5.25 5.55
CA ALA A 328 1.39 5.65 4.32
C ALA A 328 0.87 7.09 4.48
N ASP A 329 0.56 7.75 3.37
CA ASP A 329 -0.16 9.03 3.35
C ASP A 329 -1.62 8.84 3.81
N ILE A 330 -1.92 9.14 5.07
CA ILE A 330 -3.25 8.90 5.65
C ILE A 330 -4.17 10.12 5.56
N ASP A 331 -3.64 11.31 5.32
CA ASP A 331 -4.42 12.55 5.20
C ASP A 331 -4.48 13.08 3.76
N GLY A 332 -3.82 12.41 2.80
CA GLY A 332 -3.85 12.74 1.38
C GLY A 332 -3.02 13.99 1.06
N ASN A 333 -2.03 14.32 1.90
CA ASN A 333 -1.20 15.51 1.72
C ASN A 333 0.01 15.28 0.79
N GLY A 334 0.22 14.04 0.32
CA GLY A 334 1.31 13.62 -0.56
C GLY A 334 2.57 13.17 0.18
N PHE A 335 2.55 13.09 1.50
CA PHE A 335 3.65 12.60 2.32
C PHE A 335 3.21 11.46 3.23
N ASP A 336 4.08 10.47 3.41
CA ASP A 336 3.75 9.33 4.25
C ASP A 336 3.87 9.66 5.74
N ASP A 337 2.82 9.32 6.49
CA ASP A 337 2.73 9.45 7.93
C ASP A 337 3.12 8.13 8.63
N LEU A 338 3.50 8.22 9.90
CA LEU A 338 3.93 7.05 10.68
C LEU A 338 2.89 6.66 11.73
N LEU A 339 2.48 5.40 11.70
CA LEU A 339 1.68 4.79 12.75
C LEU A 339 2.55 3.81 13.54
N VAL A 340 2.49 3.89 14.86
CA VAL A 340 3.19 2.96 15.77
C VAL A 340 2.21 2.41 16.78
N SER A 341 2.13 1.09 16.91
CA SER A 341 1.29 0.41 17.88
C SER A 341 2.09 -0.08 19.09
N GLY A 342 1.45 -0.06 20.26
CA GLY A 342 2.10 -0.53 21.48
C GLY A 342 1.23 -0.46 22.73
N LEU A 343 1.87 -0.71 23.87
CA LEU A 343 1.27 -0.57 25.20
C LEU A 343 1.97 0.53 26.00
N VAL A 344 1.18 1.27 26.78
CA VAL A 344 1.68 2.15 27.84
C VAL A 344 0.79 2.03 29.07
N GLY A 345 1.37 1.70 30.22
CA GLY A 345 0.63 1.44 31.46
C GLY A 345 -0.42 0.33 31.33
N GLY A 346 -0.25 -0.59 30.37
CA GLY A 346 -1.20 -1.65 30.03
C GLY A 346 -2.38 -1.23 29.14
N ALA A 347 -2.45 0.03 28.71
CA ALA A 347 -3.40 0.48 27.70
C ALA A 347 -2.81 0.35 26.30
N ALA A 348 -3.56 -0.24 25.37
CA ALA A 348 -3.18 -0.31 23.97
C ALA A 348 -3.40 1.03 23.27
N LYS A 349 -2.40 1.47 22.53
CA LYS A 349 -2.42 2.74 21.78
C LYS A 349 -1.81 2.57 20.40
N ILE A 350 -2.23 3.45 19.50
CA ILE A 350 -1.50 3.80 18.29
C ILE A 350 -1.07 5.26 18.42
N TRP A 351 0.21 5.53 18.19
CA TRP A 351 0.75 6.87 17.98
C TRP A 351 0.74 7.15 16.49
N ILE A 352 0.05 8.20 16.09
CA ILE A 352 -0.01 8.69 14.71
C ILE A 352 0.89 9.93 14.66
N VAL A 353 1.97 9.86 13.89
CA VAL A 353 2.93 10.94 13.71
C VAL A 353 2.74 11.46 12.30
N GLU A 354 1.89 12.48 12.19
CA GLU A 354 1.57 13.15 10.94
C GLU A 354 2.73 14.02 10.46
N ARG A 355 2.71 14.29 9.16
CA ARG A 355 3.73 15.09 8.50
C ARG A 355 3.13 16.27 7.74
N SER A 356 2.87 17.37 8.47
CA SER A 356 2.22 18.57 7.91
C SER A 356 3.09 19.53 7.07
N GLY A 357 4.34 19.20 6.73
CA GLY A 357 5.25 20.19 6.13
C GLY A 357 6.38 19.66 5.23
N GLU A 358 6.98 20.58 4.47
CA GLU A 358 8.10 20.31 3.55
C GLU A 358 9.42 19.96 4.26
N ASP A 359 9.55 20.14 5.59
CA ASP A 359 10.80 19.80 6.31
C ASP A 359 10.81 18.32 6.70
N PRO A 360 11.60 17.47 6.03
CA PRO A 360 11.52 16.02 6.20
C PRO A 360 12.09 15.47 7.49
N VAL A 361 12.69 16.32 8.31
CA VAL A 361 13.34 15.90 9.56
C VAL A 361 12.53 16.30 10.79
N ASN A 362 11.55 17.21 10.64
CA ASN A 362 10.73 17.72 11.74
C ASN A 362 9.28 17.28 11.56
N TRP A 363 8.86 16.31 12.36
CA TRP A 363 7.48 15.79 12.30
C TRP A 363 6.63 16.44 13.38
N ASP A 364 5.32 16.27 13.25
CA ASP A 364 4.37 16.81 14.23
C ASP A 364 4.37 16.02 15.54
N GLU A 365 3.74 16.63 16.55
CA GLU A 365 3.54 15.98 17.84
C GLU A 365 2.59 14.78 17.68
N PRO A 366 2.94 13.58 18.19
CA PRO A 366 2.14 12.39 17.98
C PRO A 366 0.72 12.52 18.55
N VAL A 367 -0.28 12.17 17.74
CA VAL A 367 -1.67 11.99 18.16
C VAL A 367 -1.86 10.57 18.65
N GLU A 368 -2.47 10.41 19.82
CA GLU A 368 -2.70 9.08 20.42
C GLU A 368 -4.12 8.58 20.18
N MET A 369 -4.25 7.40 19.57
CA MET A 369 -5.50 6.66 19.46
C MET A 369 -5.53 5.51 20.48
N ILE A 370 -6.51 5.52 21.38
CA ILE A 370 -6.68 4.46 22.40
C ILE A 370 -7.49 3.30 21.82
N LEU A 371 -6.98 2.09 22.01
CA LEU A 371 -7.59 0.86 21.53
C LEU A 371 -8.23 0.02 22.65
N PRO A 372 -9.29 -0.73 22.36
CA PRO A 372 -9.94 -1.61 23.34
C PRO A 372 -9.24 -2.97 23.52
N SER A 373 -8.31 -3.31 22.62
CA SER A 373 -7.48 -4.52 22.65
C SER A 373 -6.07 -4.18 22.15
N PRO A 374 -5.06 -5.00 22.49
CA PRO A 374 -3.73 -4.90 21.88
C PRO A 374 -3.80 -4.86 20.34
N ALA A 375 -3.01 -3.99 19.74
CA ALA A 375 -2.73 -3.96 18.30
C ALA A 375 -1.36 -4.60 18.09
N ASN A 376 -1.32 -5.92 18.07
CA ASN A 376 -0.05 -6.64 17.93
C ASN A 376 0.51 -6.52 16.51
N GLU A 377 -0.37 -6.46 15.53
CA GLU A 377 -0.03 -6.23 14.12
C GLU A 377 -1.01 -5.20 13.57
N ILE A 378 -0.49 -4.32 12.72
CA ILE A 378 -1.27 -3.30 12.01
C ILE A 378 -0.94 -3.35 10.52
N ALA A 379 -1.93 -3.09 9.68
CA ALA A 379 -1.73 -2.99 8.23
C ALA A 379 -2.55 -1.82 7.68
N LEU A 380 -2.03 -1.17 6.64
CA LEU A 380 -2.67 -0.06 5.94
C LEU A 380 -2.95 -0.50 4.50
N ALA A 381 -4.18 -0.25 4.04
CA ALA A 381 -4.60 -0.42 2.64
C ALA A 381 -5.91 0.32 2.41
N ARG A 382 -6.23 0.69 1.18
CA ARG A 382 -7.57 1.21 0.85
C ARG A 382 -8.57 0.07 0.80
N PHE A 383 -9.51 -0.03 1.75
CA PHE A 383 -10.39 -1.20 1.78
C PHE A 383 -11.33 -1.28 0.59
N GLY A 384 -11.75 -0.14 0.06
CA GLY A 384 -12.59 -0.06 -1.11
C GLY A 384 -12.08 1.00 -2.09
N PRO A 385 -12.50 0.92 -3.37
CA PRO A 385 -11.99 1.78 -4.44
C PRO A 385 -12.32 3.27 -4.25
N MET A 386 -13.31 3.57 -3.41
CA MET A 386 -13.74 4.95 -3.10
C MET A 386 -13.01 5.55 -1.88
N ALA A 387 -12.16 4.78 -1.19
CA ALA A 387 -11.41 5.30 -0.06
C ALA A 387 -10.29 6.23 -0.58
N PRO A 388 -10.30 7.54 -0.26
CA PRO A 388 -9.30 8.47 -0.79
C PRO A 388 -7.91 8.18 -0.22
N ASN A 389 -7.85 7.78 1.06
CA ASN A 389 -6.63 7.50 1.81
C ASN A 389 -6.70 6.07 2.38
N PRO A 390 -5.55 5.45 2.72
CA PRO A 390 -5.52 4.11 3.28
C PRO A 390 -6.27 4.01 4.61
N ASP A 391 -7.05 2.94 4.73
CA ASP A 391 -7.70 2.51 5.96
C ASP A 391 -6.75 1.67 6.82
N LEU A 392 -7.13 1.41 8.08
CA LEU A 392 -6.28 0.71 9.05
C LEU A 392 -6.91 -0.60 9.50
N ALA A 393 -6.17 -1.70 9.36
CA ALA A 393 -6.48 -2.99 9.94
C ALA A 393 -5.68 -3.19 11.24
N VAL A 394 -6.34 -3.69 12.29
CA VAL A 394 -5.70 -4.02 13.57
C VAL A 394 -6.00 -5.46 13.95
N LEU A 395 -4.96 -6.23 14.26
CA LEU A 395 -5.06 -7.60 14.76
C LEU A 395 -4.50 -7.71 16.19
N ASP A 396 -5.33 -8.25 17.10
CA ASP A 396 -4.87 -8.79 18.38
C ASP A 396 -4.46 -10.24 18.19
N SER A 397 -3.15 -10.47 18.07
CA SER A 397 -2.57 -11.79 17.80
C SER A 397 -2.85 -12.83 18.89
N SER A 398 -3.17 -12.36 20.10
CA SER A 398 -3.43 -13.22 21.25
C SER A 398 -4.89 -13.69 21.31
N SER A 399 -5.83 -12.82 20.93
CA SER A 399 -7.27 -13.11 21.02
C SER A 399 -7.92 -13.45 19.67
N GLY A 400 -7.25 -13.20 18.54
CA GLY A 400 -7.85 -13.35 17.21
C GLY A 400 -8.89 -12.29 16.92
N ARG A 401 -8.86 -11.17 17.66
CA ARG A 401 -9.75 -10.06 17.41
C ARG A 401 -9.18 -9.18 16.32
N ILE A 402 -9.87 -9.14 15.18
CA ILE A 402 -9.55 -8.24 14.09
C ILE A 402 -10.50 -7.05 14.11
N ARG A 403 -9.99 -5.86 13.79
CA ARG A 403 -10.79 -4.66 13.71
C ARG A 403 -10.32 -3.75 12.57
N PRO A 404 -11.15 -3.53 11.55
CA PRO A 404 -10.93 -2.49 10.57
C PRO A 404 -11.26 -1.11 11.15
N PHE A 405 -10.59 -0.09 10.66
CA PHE A 405 -10.82 1.32 10.94
C PHE A 405 -10.86 2.08 9.62
N LEU A 406 -11.98 2.73 9.35
CA LEU A 406 -12.12 3.57 8.17
C LEU A 406 -11.44 4.91 8.38
N ASN A 407 -10.66 5.35 7.41
CA ASN A 407 -9.98 6.62 7.44
C ASN A 407 -10.88 7.71 6.84
N GLU A 408 -11.13 8.75 7.62
CA GLU A 408 -11.74 9.98 7.15
C GLU A 408 -10.76 11.14 7.35
N ASP A 409 -9.85 11.33 6.39
CA ASP A 409 -8.92 12.47 6.34
C ASP A 409 -7.97 12.51 7.58
N GLY A 410 -7.16 11.45 7.74
CA GLY A 410 -6.26 11.24 8.89
C GLY A 410 -6.96 10.75 10.16
N VAL A 411 -8.30 10.74 10.20
CA VAL A 411 -9.07 10.33 11.38
C VAL A 411 -9.67 8.94 11.22
N PHE A 412 -9.10 7.97 11.95
CA PHE A 412 -9.56 6.58 11.95
C PHE A 412 -10.82 6.37 12.81
N LYS A 413 -11.90 5.88 12.17
CA LYS A 413 -13.15 5.48 12.82
C LYS A 413 -13.26 3.96 12.94
N PRO A 414 -13.56 3.42 14.13
CA PRO A 414 -13.64 1.98 14.32
C PRO A 414 -14.82 1.36 13.55
N GLY A 415 -14.51 0.36 12.72
CA GLY A 415 -15.47 -0.54 12.11
C GLY A 415 -15.92 -1.66 13.06
N GLN A 416 -16.61 -2.65 12.50
CA GLN A 416 -17.09 -3.80 13.27
C GLN A 416 -15.93 -4.75 13.55
N ALA A 417 -15.66 -5.01 14.83
CA ALA A 417 -14.69 -6.02 15.22
C ALA A 417 -15.27 -7.43 15.06
N VAL A 418 -14.44 -8.35 14.59
CA VAL A 418 -14.74 -9.78 14.51
C VAL A 418 -13.79 -10.52 15.46
N GLU A 419 -14.33 -11.48 16.22
CA GLU A 419 -13.55 -12.37 17.08
C GLU A 419 -13.49 -13.74 16.42
N LEU A 420 -12.29 -14.20 16.11
CA LEU A 420 -12.05 -15.46 15.42
C LEU A 420 -11.78 -16.58 16.42
N ASP A 421 -12.07 -17.81 16.02
CA ASP A 421 -11.68 -19.00 16.78
C ASP A 421 -10.23 -19.40 16.47
N GLY A 422 -9.61 -20.11 17.41
CA GLY A 422 -8.20 -20.50 17.32
C GLY A 422 -7.31 -19.71 18.29
N ALA A 423 -6.01 -19.80 18.09
CA ALA A 423 -5.02 -19.10 18.92
C ALA A 423 -3.71 -18.88 18.16
N GLN A 424 -2.95 -17.87 18.62
CA GLN A 424 -1.65 -17.47 18.07
C GLN A 424 -1.77 -17.08 16.60
N PHE A 425 -2.38 -15.93 16.38
CA PHE A 425 -2.54 -15.35 15.05
C PHE A 425 -1.27 -14.56 14.70
N SER A 426 -0.95 -14.45 13.42
CA SER A 426 0.16 -13.61 12.95
C SER A 426 0.11 -13.36 11.46
N GLY A 427 0.95 -12.45 10.96
CA GLY A 427 1.10 -12.22 9.53
C GLY A 427 -0.16 -11.62 8.90
N LEU A 428 -0.72 -10.60 9.53
CA LEU A 428 -1.79 -9.80 8.95
C LEU A 428 -1.30 -9.23 7.61
N THR A 429 -1.87 -9.73 6.53
CA THR A 429 -1.63 -9.26 5.16
C THR A 429 -2.98 -8.83 4.58
N LEU A 430 -2.97 -7.72 3.89
CA LEU A 430 -4.13 -7.21 3.17
C LEU A 430 -3.90 -7.48 1.69
N ALA A 431 -4.91 -7.97 0.98
CA ALA A 431 -4.88 -8.19 -0.47
C ALA A 431 -6.30 -8.45 -0.97
N ASP A 432 -6.60 -8.09 -2.21
CA ASP A 432 -7.80 -8.56 -2.88
C ASP A 432 -7.59 -10.01 -3.35
N MET A 433 -8.17 -10.98 -2.65
CA MET A 433 -7.91 -12.41 -2.91
C MET A 433 -8.94 -13.04 -3.85
N ASN A 434 -10.14 -12.46 -3.93
CA ASN A 434 -11.21 -12.93 -4.80
C ASN A 434 -11.37 -12.07 -6.07
N CYS A 435 -10.60 -11.00 -6.16
CA CYS A 435 -10.45 -10.10 -7.29
C CYS A 435 -11.73 -9.30 -7.57
N ASP A 436 -12.41 -8.88 -6.50
CA ASP A 436 -13.63 -8.08 -6.56
C ASP A 436 -13.38 -6.56 -6.46
N GLY A 437 -12.12 -6.15 -6.38
CA GLY A 437 -11.65 -4.78 -6.22
C GLY A 437 -11.72 -4.28 -4.77
N LEU A 438 -11.98 -5.17 -3.80
CA LEU A 438 -12.06 -4.85 -2.38
C LEU A 438 -10.93 -5.57 -1.63
N THR A 439 -10.40 -4.92 -0.61
CA THR A 439 -9.33 -5.53 0.19
C THR A 439 -9.87 -6.61 1.12
N ASP A 440 -9.29 -7.79 1.04
CA ASP A 440 -9.49 -8.89 1.97
C ASP A 440 -8.37 -8.98 3.02
N PHE A 441 -8.63 -9.74 4.07
CA PHE A 441 -7.77 -9.82 5.24
C PHE A 441 -7.26 -11.24 5.39
N LEU A 442 -5.96 -11.41 5.29
CA LEU A 442 -5.27 -12.68 5.42
C LEU A 442 -4.48 -12.71 6.72
N PHE A 443 -4.44 -13.88 7.35
CA PHE A 443 -3.62 -14.10 8.53
C PHE A 443 -3.39 -15.59 8.78
N ASN A 444 -2.29 -15.87 9.45
CA ASN A 444 -1.96 -17.20 9.94
C ASN A 444 -2.66 -17.50 11.27
N VAL A 445 -2.97 -18.78 11.50
CA VAL A 445 -3.42 -19.33 12.78
C VAL A 445 -2.54 -20.52 13.12
N ALA A 446 -1.94 -20.53 14.33
CA ALA A 446 -1.06 -21.62 14.72
C ALA A 446 -1.81 -22.83 15.31
N ASN A 447 -2.96 -22.60 15.93
CA ASN A 447 -3.77 -23.64 16.56
C ASN A 447 -5.27 -23.44 16.26
N PRO A 448 -5.86 -24.20 15.30
CA PRO A 448 -5.20 -25.15 14.39
C PRO A 448 -4.23 -24.47 13.40
N ALA A 449 -3.34 -25.24 12.79
CA ALA A 449 -2.36 -24.78 11.81
C ALA A 449 -3.03 -24.49 10.46
N GLU A 450 -3.39 -23.22 10.24
CA GLU A 450 -4.20 -22.75 9.12
C GLU A 450 -3.74 -21.38 8.62
N VAL A 451 -4.01 -21.09 7.35
CA VAL A 451 -4.07 -19.74 6.80
C VAL A 451 -5.54 -19.42 6.58
N ARG A 452 -5.98 -18.20 6.91
CA ARG A 452 -7.38 -17.80 6.75
C ARG A 452 -7.48 -16.50 5.98
N VAL A 453 -8.51 -16.42 5.15
CA VAL A 453 -8.86 -15.21 4.38
C VAL A 453 -10.27 -14.79 4.79
N MET A 454 -10.40 -13.55 5.23
CA MET A 454 -11.66 -12.92 5.58
C MET A 454 -12.00 -11.90 4.50
N LEU A 455 -13.07 -12.18 3.75
CA LEU A 455 -13.47 -11.29 2.66
C LEU A 455 -13.96 -9.95 3.20
N GLY A 456 -13.45 -8.87 2.63
CA GLY A 456 -13.86 -7.50 2.91
C GLY A 456 -15.05 -7.07 2.07
N ASN A 457 -15.72 -5.99 2.47
CA ASN A 457 -16.75 -5.34 1.64
C ASN A 457 -16.38 -3.89 1.26
N GLY A 458 -15.13 -3.52 1.45
CA GLY A 458 -14.60 -2.16 1.26
C GLY A 458 -15.17 -1.06 2.14
N MET A 459 -16.07 -1.38 3.08
CA MET A 459 -16.68 -0.41 4.01
C MET A 459 -16.38 -0.77 5.46
N GLY A 460 -15.25 -1.44 5.72
CA GLY A 460 -14.82 -1.82 7.07
C GLY A 460 -15.73 -2.86 7.74
N GLN A 461 -16.41 -3.69 6.95
CA GLN A 461 -17.06 -4.92 7.42
C GLN A 461 -16.38 -6.12 6.77
N LEU A 462 -16.32 -7.21 7.52
CA LEU A 462 -15.76 -8.48 7.09
C LEU A 462 -16.87 -9.52 7.03
N ALA A 463 -16.71 -10.53 6.18
CA ALA A 463 -17.56 -11.71 6.16
C ALA A 463 -17.62 -12.38 7.56
N ASP A 464 -18.71 -13.09 7.85
CA ASP A 464 -18.88 -13.77 9.14
C ASP A 464 -17.97 -15.01 9.28
N ASP A 465 -17.70 -15.70 8.16
CA ASP A 465 -16.91 -16.94 8.12
C ASP A 465 -15.67 -16.75 7.22
N PRO A 466 -14.45 -17.10 7.69
CA PRO A 466 -13.25 -17.11 6.86
C PRO A 466 -13.25 -18.28 5.87
N ILE A 467 -12.59 -18.05 4.74
CA ILE A 467 -12.04 -19.13 3.91
C ILE A 467 -10.82 -19.70 4.63
N VAL A 468 -10.74 -21.01 4.76
CA VAL A 468 -9.73 -21.70 5.58
C VAL A 468 -8.87 -22.63 4.73
N PHE A 469 -7.56 -22.41 4.79
CA PHE A 469 -6.54 -23.23 4.13
C PHE A 469 -5.70 -23.96 5.18
N SER A 470 -5.47 -25.26 4.97
CA SER A 470 -4.51 -26.00 5.81
C SER A 470 -3.08 -25.64 5.42
N SER A 471 -2.28 -25.18 6.39
CA SER A 471 -0.86 -24.86 6.18
C SER A 471 0.08 -26.08 6.27
N GLU A 472 -0.43 -27.26 6.64
CA GLU A 472 0.33 -28.52 6.85
C GLU A 472 1.50 -28.45 7.87
N GLY A 473 1.68 -27.30 8.52
CA GLY A 473 2.72 -27.00 9.50
C GLY A 473 2.36 -25.74 10.27
N THR A 474 2.93 -25.54 11.46
CA THR A 474 2.54 -24.42 12.32
C THR A 474 3.11 -23.12 11.74
N PRO A 475 2.28 -22.13 11.35
CA PRO A 475 2.79 -20.89 10.79
C PRO A 475 3.72 -20.10 11.74
N ARG A 476 4.63 -19.31 11.16
CA ARG A 476 5.63 -18.50 11.87
C ARG A 476 5.71 -17.06 11.35
N GLY A 477 4.70 -16.25 11.67
CA GLY A 477 4.75 -14.82 11.36
C GLY A 477 4.45 -14.56 9.88
N GLY A 478 5.46 -14.71 9.02
CA GLY A 478 5.41 -14.30 7.61
C GLY A 478 4.28 -14.91 6.78
N LEU A 479 3.57 -14.03 6.08
CA LEU A 479 2.55 -14.34 5.08
C LEU A 479 2.72 -13.35 3.92
N ALA A 480 2.74 -13.83 2.69
CA ALA A 480 2.81 -13.00 1.50
C ALA A 480 1.77 -13.47 0.48
N VAL A 481 1.27 -12.51 -0.30
CA VAL A 481 0.43 -12.76 -1.48
C VAL A 481 1.32 -12.61 -2.70
N THR A 482 1.19 -13.51 -3.66
CA THR A 482 2.16 -13.68 -4.76
C THR A 482 1.47 -14.18 -6.01
N GLN A 483 2.04 -13.98 -7.19
CA GLN A 483 1.69 -14.76 -8.38
C GLN A 483 2.73 -15.86 -8.61
N SER A 484 2.40 -17.10 -8.22
CA SER A 484 3.33 -18.24 -8.28
C SER A 484 3.16 -19.10 -9.53
N ASP A 485 2.07 -18.94 -10.27
CA ASP A 485 1.87 -19.63 -11.53
C ASP A 485 1.26 -18.73 -12.63
N SER A 486 0.72 -19.36 -13.68
CA SER A 486 0.26 -18.65 -14.87
C SER A 486 -1.25 -18.42 -14.88
N ASP A 487 -1.91 -18.71 -13.77
CA ASP A 487 -3.31 -18.39 -13.60
C ASP A 487 -3.51 -16.90 -13.34
N THR A 488 -4.72 -16.56 -12.95
CA THR A 488 -5.11 -15.20 -12.69
C THR A 488 -5.29 -14.95 -11.20
N THR A 489 -5.38 -15.99 -10.36
CA THR A 489 -5.74 -15.84 -8.95
C THR A 489 -4.50 -15.61 -8.06
N PRO A 490 -4.58 -14.73 -7.03
CA PRO A 490 -3.45 -14.50 -6.15
C PRO A 490 -3.15 -15.75 -5.30
N ASP A 491 -1.90 -16.16 -5.28
CA ASP A 491 -1.41 -17.26 -4.45
C ASP A 491 -0.92 -16.77 -3.09
N ILE A 492 -0.75 -17.70 -2.16
CA ILE A 492 -0.31 -17.38 -0.81
C ILE A 492 0.97 -18.14 -0.47
N ALA A 493 1.98 -17.41 0.00
CA ALA A 493 3.19 -17.97 0.60
C ALA A 493 3.15 -17.84 2.12
N SER A 494 3.29 -18.96 2.84
CA SER A 494 3.31 -18.99 4.30
C SER A 494 4.62 -19.60 4.83
N ALA A 495 5.23 -18.91 5.80
CA ALA A 495 6.34 -19.45 6.58
C ALA A 495 5.81 -20.43 7.63
N ILE A 496 6.28 -21.68 7.61
CA ILE A 496 5.82 -22.71 8.56
C ILE A 496 6.99 -23.40 9.27
N ASP A 497 6.81 -23.65 10.56
CA ASP A 497 7.51 -24.74 11.24
C ASP A 497 6.93 -26.04 10.69
N GLY A 498 7.79 -26.84 10.05
CA GLY A 498 7.42 -28.18 9.66
C GLY A 498 6.81 -28.93 10.84
N GLY A 499 5.75 -29.71 10.59
CA GLY A 499 5.15 -30.58 11.59
C GLY A 499 6.16 -31.55 12.25
N PRO A 500 5.70 -32.49 13.09
CA PRO A 500 6.57 -33.37 13.88
C PRO A 500 7.69 -34.11 13.12
N ASP A 501 7.53 -34.25 11.79
CA ASP A 501 8.43 -34.94 10.87
C ASP A 501 8.92 -34.05 9.69
N LEU A 502 8.61 -32.75 9.67
CA LEU A 502 8.97 -31.83 8.58
C LEU A 502 9.98 -30.77 9.06
N THR A 503 10.86 -30.34 8.15
CA THR A 503 11.75 -29.20 8.38
C THR A 503 10.99 -27.87 8.23
N PRO A 504 11.44 -26.78 8.88
CA PRO A 504 10.95 -25.45 8.57
C PRO A 504 11.09 -25.16 7.08
N GLN A 505 10.05 -24.58 6.49
CA GLN A 505 9.93 -24.38 5.04
C GLN A 505 9.04 -23.19 4.75
N VAL A 506 9.11 -22.71 3.51
CA VAL A 506 8.10 -21.83 2.94
C VAL A 506 7.18 -22.67 2.06
N ARG A 507 5.87 -22.53 2.28
CA ARG A 507 4.83 -23.30 1.60
C ARG A 507 3.99 -22.37 0.73
N LEU A 508 3.85 -22.72 -0.54
CA LEU A 508 2.88 -22.11 -1.43
C LEU A 508 1.52 -22.81 -1.33
N LEU A 509 0.48 -21.99 -1.28
CA LEU A 509 -0.92 -22.36 -1.38
C LEU A 509 -1.38 -21.73 -2.69
N GLN A 510 -1.51 -22.55 -3.72
CA GLN A 510 -1.94 -22.07 -5.03
C GLN A 510 -3.45 -21.95 -5.00
N THR A 511 -3.98 -20.75 -5.17
CA THR A 511 -5.42 -20.55 -5.17
C THR A 511 -5.97 -20.77 -6.58
N GLU A 512 -7.23 -21.14 -6.69
CA GLU A 512 -7.87 -21.27 -8.01
C GLU A 512 -9.31 -20.76 -7.92
N ALA A 513 -9.76 -20.07 -8.97
CA ALA A 513 -11.16 -19.70 -9.10
C ALA A 513 -12.03 -20.95 -9.31
N LEU A 514 -12.98 -21.20 -8.40
CA LEU A 514 -13.91 -22.33 -8.52
C LEU A 514 -15.00 -22.04 -9.57
N LEU A 515 -14.73 -22.37 -10.82
CA LEU A 515 -15.74 -22.36 -11.90
C LEU A 515 -16.61 -23.63 -11.82
N GLN A 516 -17.89 -23.50 -11.43
CA GLN A 516 -18.85 -24.63 -11.40
C GLN A 516 -19.34 -25.08 -12.78
#